data_AF-A0A411PDD6-F1
#
_entry.id   AF-A0A411PDD6-F1
#
_cell.length_a   1.000
_cell.length_b   1.000
_cell.length_c   1.000
_cell.angle_alpha   90.00
_cell.angle_beta   90.00
_cell.angle_gamma   90.00
#
_symmetry.space_group_name_H-M   'P 1'
#
loop_
_entity.id
_entity.type
_entity.pdbx_description
1 polymer ?
#
loop_
_entity_poly.entity_id
_entity_poly.type
_entity_poly.pdbx_seq_one_letter_code
_entity_poly.pdbx_strand_id
1 'polypeptide(L)'
;MTNPSTTNKQIVSPEFFELTDVAKRFVNQLAQCRRLGFDVKEGSAHHVLIELPYSKDIIGYPDTGVIHGGVITTLIDTGCGAAVVCAILDKYKSLEISPTLDLRVDYMRPAEPNKSVFVLAECYRLTSSVAFTRAIAYQDSIDAPIAHAVGSFMRISPEMISDEFRQSLIGDNCEQVALDASNRAKEFAEQNQQIEFQDVVKRAIDTNNYTYLLEKVPYSQFIGISVERFGDEMVFKLPAKADNIGNPILPAIHGGVIAGFMEMSAIVQLMVFMTAKKVPKIVDFSIDYLRAGLHQDTFAECKITRQGRRVANVSINCWQSNRKQLIATARAHFLLE
;
A
#
# COMPACT_ATOMS: atom_id res chain seq x y z
N MET A 1 43.75 18.87 19.16
CA MET A 1 43.11 17.61 18.70
C MET A 1 41.62 17.90 18.56
N THR A 2 41.22 18.31 17.35
CA THR A 2 39.85 18.75 17.04
C THR A 2 39.09 17.62 16.37
N ASN A 3 37.93 17.30 16.91
CA ASN A 3 37.03 16.24 16.49
C ASN A 3 36.47 16.55 15.08
N PRO A 4 36.55 15.65 14.08
CA PRO A 4 35.90 15.89 12.80
C PRO A 4 34.40 15.59 12.92
N SER A 5 33.63 16.62 12.59
CA SER A 5 32.19 16.62 12.45
C SER A 5 31.68 15.51 11.53
N THR A 6 30.73 14.73 12.03
CA THR A 6 29.87 13.83 11.25
C THR A 6 29.11 14.65 10.21
N THR A 7 29.64 14.69 8.99
CA THR A 7 28.98 15.26 7.83
C THR A 7 27.96 14.24 7.33
N ASN A 8 26.69 14.65 7.41
CA ASN A 8 25.55 13.94 6.84
C ASN A 8 25.77 13.87 5.31
N LYS A 9 26.24 12.73 4.78
CA LYS A 9 26.43 12.54 3.34
C LYS A 9 25.05 12.48 2.69
N GLN A 10 24.71 13.49 1.89
CA GLN A 10 23.74 13.32 0.80
C GLN A 10 24.25 12.18 -0.10
N ILE A 11 23.57 11.04 -0.09
CA ILE A 11 23.95 9.83 -0.85
C ILE A 11 23.52 9.92 -2.32
N VAL A 12 22.66 10.89 -2.66
CA VAL A 12 22.09 11.03 -4.00
C VAL A 12 22.91 12.08 -4.75
N SER A 13 23.68 11.66 -5.76
CA SER A 13 24.32 12.61 -6.67
C SER A 13 23.25 13.25 -7.56
N PRO A 14 22.98 14.56 -7.46
CA PRO A 14 21.92 15.22 -8.23
C PRO A 14 22.11 15.10 -9.74
N GLU A 15 23.36 14.93 -10.19
CA GLU A 15 23.73 14.77 -11.60
C GLU A 15 23.14 13.50 -12.23
N PHE A 16 22.83 12.46 -11.44
CA PHE A 16 22.30 11.19 -11.96
C PHE A 16 20.79 11.03 -11.73
N PHE A 17 20.21 11.82 -10.83
CA PHE A 17 18.83 11.67 -10.38
C PHE A 17 18.11 13.02 -10.33
N GLU A 18 18.09 13.72 -11.47
CA GLU A 18 17.56 15.07 -11.63
C GLU A 18 16.06 15.23 -11.27
N LEU A 19 15.29 14.12 -11.30
CA LEU A 19 13.86 14.12 -11.01
C LEU A 19 13.52 13.72 -9.56
N THR A 20 14.53 13.52 -8.71
CA THR A 20 14.33 13.11 -7.31
C THR A 20 13.42 14.07 -6.57
N ASP A 21 13.59 15.39 -6.74
CA ASP A 21 12.79 16.37 -6.02
C ASP A 21 11.34 16.42 -6.52
N VAL A 22 11.11 16.16 -7.82
CA VAL A 22 9.75 16.03 -8.38
C VAL A 22 9.06 14.81 -7.78
N ALA A 23 9.74 13.66 -7.75
CA ALA A 23 9.22 12.44 -7.16
C ALA A 23 8.95 12.62 -5.65
N LYS A 24 9.86 13.28 -4.91
CA LYS A 24 9.64 13.63 -3.50
C LYS A 24 8.38 14.47 -3.30
N ARG A 25 8.20 15.52 -4.11
CA ARG A 25 7.00 16.36 -4.03
C ARG A 25 5.75 15.54 -4.29
N PHE A 26 5.72 14.75 -5.36
CA PHE A 26 4.58 13.88 -5.67
C PHE A 26 4.23 12.96 -4.50
N VAL A 27 5.20 12.19 -3.99
CA VAL A 27 5.00 11.24 -2.88
C VAL A 27 4.55 11.97 -1.61
N ASN A 28 5.15 13.13 -1.30
CA ASN A 28 4.81 13.91 -0.12
C ASN A 28 3.45 14.58 -0.20
N GLN A 29 2.81 14.70 -1.37
CA GLN A 29 1.41 15.16 -1.44
C GLN A 29 0.42 14.10 -0.96
N LEU A 30 0.78 12.80 -1.04
CA LEU A 30 -0.09 11.69 -0.69
C LEU A 30 -0.11 11.49 0.84
N ALA A 31 -1.30 11.58 1.46
CA ALA A 31 -1.42 11.53 2.94
C ALA A 31 -0.92 10.19 3.51
N GLN A 32 -1.27 9.10 2.84
CA GLN A 32 -0.83 7.77 3.24
C GLN A 32 0.70 7.62 3.21
N CYS A 33 1.37 8.16 2.19
CA CYS A 33 2.83 8.07 2.06
C CYS A 33 3.55 8.82 3.18
N ARG A 34 3.08 10.02 3.54
CA ARG A 34 3.59 10.76 4.70
C ARG A 34 3.43 9.97 5.99
N ARG A 35 2.28 9.33 6.18
CA ARG A 35 1.98 8.55 7.38
C ARG A 35 2.82 7.25 7.46
N LEU A 36 3.10 6.63 6.32
CA LEU A 36 3.99 5.47 6.22
C LEU A 36 5.48 5.83 6.27
N GLY A 37 5.83 7.12 6.17
CA GLY A 37 7.20 7.61 6.21
C GLY A 37 8.00 7.29 4.95
N PHE A 38 7.34 7.20 3.79
CA PHE A 38 8.05 6.96 2.53
C PHE A 38 9.09 8.05 2.26
N ASP A 39 10.30 7.63 1.90
CA ASP A 39 11.38 8.54 1.54
C ASP A 39 11.93 8.19 0.16
N VAL A 40 11.80 9.13 -0.78
CA VAL A 40 12.31 8.95 -2.15
C VAL A 40 13.82 9.17 -2.15
N LYS A 41 14.55 8.13 -2.54
CA LYS A 41 16.01 8.13 -2.61
C LYS A 41 16.51 8.57 -3.98
N GLU A 42 15.88 8.09 -5.05
CA GLU A 42 16.33 8.36 -6.41
C GLU A 42 15.11 8.60 -7.29
N GLY A 43 15.20 9.57 -8.20
CA GLY A 43 14.22 9.80 -9.26
C GLY A 43 14.91 10.21 -10.55
N SER A 44 14.63 9.48 -11.63
CA SER A 44 15.09 9.76 -12.99
C SER A 44 13.98 9.47 -14.02
N ALA A 45 14.25 9.70 -15.30
CA ALA A 45 13.35 9.30 -16.37
C ALA A 45 13.19 7.77 -16.51
N HIS A 46 14.11 7.00 -15.93
CA HIS A 46 14.15 5.54 -16.06
C HIS A 46 13.57 4.82 -14.85
N HIS A 47 13.85 5.32 -13.64
CA HIS A 47 13.41 4.68 -12.41
C HIS A 47 13.18 5.66 -11.26
N VAL A 48 12.45 5.18 -10.25
CA VAL A 48 12.30 5.80 -8.94
C VAL A 48 12.62 4.75 -7.87
N LEU A 49 13.42 5.14 -6.87
CA LEU A 49 13.73 4.34 -5.67
C LEU A 49 13.07 4.99 -4.46
N ILE A 50 12.23 4.24 -3.75
CA ILE A 50 11.56 4.69 -2.51
C ILE A 50 11.90 3.73 -1.37
N GLU A 51 12.24 4.29 -0.21
CA GLU A 51 12.36 3.56 1.05
C GLU A 51 11.05 3.65 1.85
N LEU A 52 10.60 2.52 2.38
CA LEU A 52 9.63 2.38 3.46
C LEU A 52 10.36 1.97 4.74
N PRO A 53 10.43 2.84 5.76
CA PRO A 53 11.00 2.48 7.05
C PRO A 53 10.11 1.48 7.79
N TYR A 54 10.73 0.56 8.52
CA TYR A 54 9.98 -0.38 9.36
C TYR A 54 9.26 0.35 10.51
N SER A 55 8.01 -0.02 10.76
CA SER A 55 7.23 0.44 11.92
C SER A 55 6.35 -0.70 12.46
N LYS A 56 6.00 -0.63 13.74
CA LYS A 56 5.08 -1.59 14.36
C LYS A 56 3.64 -1.42 13.84
N ASP A 57 3.28 -0.23 13.37
CA ASP A 57 1.93 0.08 12.92
C ASP A 57 1.57 -0.57 11.57
N ILE A 58 2.57 -1.00 10.81
CA ILE A 58 2.41 -1.58 9.47
C ILE A 58 2.50 -3.12 9.46
N ILE A 59 2.60 -3.73 10.65
CA ILE A 59 2.67 -5.18 10.81
C ILE A 59 1.34 -5.81 10.40
N GLY A 60 1.42 -6.83 9.55
CA GLY A 60 0.29 -7.67 9.13
C GLY A 60 0.21 -8.99 9.89
N TYR A 61 1.35 -9.48 10.37
CA TYR A 61 1.49 -10.75 11.07
C TYR A 61 2.09 -10.51 12.46
N PRO A 62 1.25 -10.25 13.49
CA PRO A 62 1.70 -9.86 14.83
C PRO A 62 2.73 -10.81 15.45
N ASP A 63 2.55 -12.12 15.27
CA ASP A 63 3.43 -13.15 15.87
C ASP A 63 4.85 -13.12 15.31
N THR A 64 5.01 -12.68 14.05
CA THR A 64 6.30 -12.69 13.34
C THR A 64 6.87 -11.29 13.14
N GLY A 65 6.08 -10.24 13.32
CA GLY A 65 6.46 -8.86 13.01
C GLY A 65 6.57 -8.55 11.51
N VAL A 66 6.05 -9.43 10.65
CA VAL A 66 6.13 -9.23 9.19
C VAL A 66 5.18 -8.11 8.75
N ILE A 67 5.68 -7.22 7.88
CA ILE A 67 4.92 -6.13 7.26
C ILE A 67 3.74 -6.70 6.46
N HIS A 68 2.57 -6.07 6.55
CA HIS A 68 1.40 -6.50 5.78
C HIS A 68 1.62 -6.32 4.27
N GLY A 69 1.18 -7.29 3.45
CA GLY A 69 1.34 -7.25 1.98
C GLY A 69 0.74 -5.98 1.37
N GLY A 70 -0.45 -5.58 1.79
CA GLY A 70 -1.06 -4.30 1.41
C GLY A 70 -0.19 -3.04 1.58
N VAL A 71 0.75 -3.03 2.54
CA VAL A 71 1.72 -1.92 2.71
C VAL A 71 2.79 -2.00 1.62
N ILE A 72 3.26 -3.21 1.31
CA ILE A 72 4.17 -3.47 0.18
C ILE A 72 3.49 -3.10 -1.15
N THR A 73 2.22 -3.47 -1.34
CA THR A 73 1.42 -3.06 -2.50
C THR A 73 1.28 -1.54 -2.58
N THR A 74 1.11 -0.85 -1.45
CA THR A 74 1.07 0.62 -1.41
C THR A 74 2.40 1.23 -1.82
N LEU A 75 3.52 0.71 -1.31
CA LEU A 75 4.85 1.14 -1.69
C LEU A 75 5.09 0.96 -3.19
N ILE A 76 4.70 -0.19 -3.74
CA ILE A 76 4.78 -0.49 -5.17
C ILE A 76 3.91 0.45 -6.01
N ASP A 77 2.64 0.63 -5.66
CA ASP A 77 1.70 1.52 -6.35
C ASP A 77 2.23 2.95 -6.40
N THR A 78 2.72 3.47 -5.27
CA THR A 78 3.34 4.79 -5.19
C THR A 78 4.63 4.89 -6.02
N GLY A 79 5.51 3.89 -5.95
CA GLY A 79 6.75 3.87 -6.73
C GLY A 79 6.49 3.88 -8.24
N CYS A 80 5.56 3.05 -8.70
CA CYS A 80 5.13 3.03 -10.09
C CYS A 80 4.49 4.36 -10.51
N GLY A 81 3.59 4.93 -9.70
CA GLY A 81 3.00 6.24 -9.97
C GLY A 81 4.04 7.36 -10.08
N ALA A 82 5.03 7.38 -9.18
CA ALA A 82 6.13 8.34 -9.21
C ALA A 82 7.01 8.16 -10.46
N ALA A 83 7.30 6.92 -10.86
CA ALA A 83 8.04 6.63 -12.09
C ALA A 83 7.29 7.09 -13.36
N VAL A 84 5.95 6.97 -13.37
CA VAL A 84 5.12 7.50 -14.46
C VAL A 84 5.18 9.01 -14.51
N VAL A 85 5.06 9.70 -13.37
CA VAL A 85 5.19 11.17 -13.30
C VAL A 85 6.55 11.62 -13.84
N CYS A 86 7.63 10.96 -13.42
CA CYS A 86 8.98 11.28 -13.89
C CYS A 86 9.13 11.06 -15.40
N ALA A 87 8.65 9.94 -15.93
CA ALA A 87 8.73 9.63 -17.36
C ALA A 87 7.90 10.58 -18.24
N ILE A 88 6.71 10.99 -17.76
CA ILE A 88 5.87 11.97 -18.47
C ILE A 88 6.53 13.34 -18.46
N LEU A 89 7.02 13.79 -17.30
CA LEU A 89 7.69 15.07 -17.18
C LEU A 89 8.93 15.13 -18.07
N ASP A 90 9.75 14.08 -18.09
CA ASP A 90 10.91 14.06 -18.97
C ASP A 90 10.52 14.14 -20.45
N LYS A 91 9.58 13.30 -20.90
CA LYS A 91 9.23 13.18 -22.33
C LYS A 91 8.40 14.34 -22.87
N TYR A 92 7.44 14.84 -22.10
CA TYR A 92 6.45 15.81 -22.55
C TYR A 92 6.63 17.19 -21.90
N LYS A 93 7.53 17.32 -20.91
CA LYS A 93 7.73 18.55 -20.13
C LYS A 93 6.41 19.06 -19.54
N SER A 94 5.49 18.14 -19.22
CA SER A 94 4.17 18.38 -18.66
C SER A 94 3.91 17.45 -17.47
N LEU A 95 2.90 17.79 -16.67
CA LEU A 95 2.42 16.95 -15.58
C LEU A 95 1.01 16.47 -15.92
N GLU A 96 0.80 15.17 -15.79
CA GLU A 96 -0.47 14.48 -16.08
C GLU A 96 -0.93 13.73 -14.84
N ILE A 97 -2.26 13.65 -14.62
CA ILE A 97 -2.79 12.74 -13.60
C ILE A 97 -2.70 11.33 -14.16
N SER A 98 -2.12 10.44 -13.36
CA SER A 98 -1.93 9.05 -13.75
C SER A 98 -2.58 8.08 -12.76
N PRO A 99 -3.92 7.89 -12.80
CA PRO A 99 -4.58 6.93 -11.92
C PRO A 99 -4.18 5.50 -12.29
N THR A 100 -3.97 4.67 -11.28
CA THR A 100 -3.70 3.23 -11.46
C THR A 100 -4.92 2.56 -12.08
N LEU A 101 -4.71 1.77 -13.15
CA LEU A 101 -5.72 0.93 -13.79
C LEU A 101 -5.69 -0.48 -13.21
N ASP A 102 -4.51 -1.07 -13.12
CA ASP A 102 -4.30 -2.41 -12.61
C ASP A 102 -2.92 -2.54 -11.97
N LEU A 103 -2.83 -3.46 -11.00
CA LEU A 103 -1.58 -3.83 -10.37
C LEU A 103 -1.57 -5.33 -10.08
N ARG A 104 -0.49 -6.00 -10.44
CA ARG A 104 -0.24 -7.40 -10.12
C ARG A 104 1.05 -7.52 -9.31
N VAL A 105 0.96 -8.16 -8.16
CA VAL A 105 2.06 -8.32 -7.22
C VAL A 105 2.23 -9.82 -6.93
N ASP A 106 3.42 -10.34 -7.21
CA ASP A 106 3.83 -11.69 -6.87
C ASP A 106 4.76 -11.64 -5.66
N TYR A 107 4.42 -12.33 -4.58
CA TYR A 107 5.19 -12.37 -3.33
C TYR A 107 6.08 -13.61 -3.28
N MET A 108 7.40 -13.41 -3.19
CA MET A 108 8.38 -14.50 -3.14
C MET A 108 8.76 -14.86 -1.70
N ARG A 109 8.84 -13.86 -0.81
CA ARG A 109 9.22 -14.03 0.60
C ARG A 109 8.65 -12.91 1.48
N PRO A 110 8.47 -13.15 2.79
CA PRO A 110 8.09 -12.09 3.71
C PRO A 110 9.23 -11.08 3.88
N ALA A 111 8.88 -9.83 4.17
CA ALA A 111 9.83 -8.83 4.63
C ALA A 111 10.37 -9.23 6.01
N GLU A 112 11.69 -9.17 6.18
CA GLU A 112 12.36 -9.38 7.45
C GLU A 112 12.00 -8.23 8.42
N PRO A 113 11.55 -8.55 9.65
CA PRO A 113 11.19 -7.54 10.64
C PRO A 113 12.38 -6.62 11.00
N ASN A 114 12.06 -5.38 11.38
CA ASN A 114 13.02 -4.35 11.82
C ASN A 114 14.00 -3.85 10.74
N LYS A 115 13.72 -4.14 9.46
CA LYS A 115 14.48 -3.63 8.31
C LYS A 115 13.57 -2.84 7.38
N SER A 116 14.07 -1.74 6.83
CA SER A 116 13.37 -1.00 5.77
C SER A 116 13.14 -1.88 4.54
N VAL A 117 12.12 -1.53 3.77
CA VAL A 117 11.84 -2.10 2.45
C VAL A 117 12.07 -1.03 1.40
N PHE A 118 12.74 -1.37 0.33
CA PHE A 118 12.95 -0.50 -0.83
C PHE A 118 12.09 -0.98 -1.99
N VAL A 119 11.60 -0.05 -2.79
CA VAL A 119 11.03 -0.37 -4.09
C VAL A 119 11.80 0.37 -5.19
N LEU A 120 12.26 -0.39 -6.18
CA LEU A 120 12.76 0.15 -7.43
C LEU A 120 11.66 -0.01 -8.48
N ALA A 121 11.14 1.11 -8.98
CA ALA A 121 10.04 1.13 -9.94
C ALA A 121 10.45 1.83 -11.24
N GLU A 122 10.00 1.30 -12.37
CA GLU A 122 10.34 1.79 -13.71
C GLU A 122 9.07 1.95 -14.56
N CYS A 123 8.98 3.04 -15.30
CA CYS A 123 8.01 3.20 -16.39
C CYS A 123 8.67 2.76 -17.70
N TYR A 124 8.57 1.48 -18.04
CA TYR A 124 9.29 0.90 -19.17
C TYR A 124 8.63 1.19 -20.53
N ARG A 125 7.36 1.62 -20.55
CA ARG A 125 6.67 1.99 -21.79
C ARG A 125 5.60 3.05 -21.56
N LEU A 126 5.73 4.16 -22.28
CA LEU A 126 4.78 5.27 -22.25
C LEU A 126 4.07 5.42 -23.60
N THR A 127 2.78 5.09 -23.65
CA THR A 127 1.89 5.27 -24.83
C THR A 127 1.03 6.52 -24.67
N SER A 128 0.24 6.92 -25.67
CA SER A 128 -0.61 8.12 -25.61
C SER A 128 -1.63 8.13 -24.47
N SER A 129 -2.09 6.96 -24.03
CA SER A 129 -3.23 6.85 -23.08
C SER A 129 -2.92 6.00 -21.85
N VAL A 130 -1.86 5.18 -21.90
CA VAL A 130 -1.48 4.28 -20.82
C VAL A 130 0.04 4.26 -20.64
N ALA A 131 0.49 4.28 -19.39
CA ALA A 131 1.86 4.02 -18.99
C ALA A 131 1.95 2.61 -18.39
N PHE A 132 3.00 1.87 -18.75
CA PHE A 132 3.25 0.53 -18.24
C PHE A 132 4.48 0.54 -17.34
N THR A 133 4.32 -0.07 -16.18
CA THR A 133 5.30 -0.04 -15.10
C THR A 133 5.66 -1.43 -14.62
N ARG A 134 6.87 -1.54 -14.07
CA ARG A 134 7.31 -2.71 -13.31
C ARG A 134 8.03 -2.26 -12.06
N ALA A 135 8.00 -3.07 -11.02
CA ALA A 135 8.66 -2.77 -9.76
C ALA A 135 9.22 -4.01 -9.07
N ILE A 136 10.25 -3.80 -8.27
CA ILE A 136 10.88 -4.80 -7.40
C ILE A 136 10.91 -4.24 -5.99
N ALA A 137 10.22 -4.90 -5.05
CA ALA A 137 10.32 -4.61 -3.63
C ALA A 137 11.36 -5.53 -2.98
N TYR A 138 12.32 -4.99 -2.24
CA TYR A 138 13.44 -5.72 -1.65
C TYR A 138 13.95 -5.08 -0.36
N GLN A 139 14.91 -5.70 0.33
CA GLN A 139 15.58 -5.13 1.51
C GLN A 139 17.08 -5.03 1.27
N ASP A 140 17.78 -6.18 1.32
CA ASP A 140 19.24 -6.21 1.20
C ASP A 140 19.73 -6.28 -0.26
N SER A 141 19.02 -7.00 -1.14
CA SER A 141 19.37 -7.13 -2.56
C SER A 141 18.13 -7.33 -3.45
N ILE A 142 18.18 -6.74 -4.64
CA ILE A 142 17.18 -6.92 -5.71
C ILE A 142 17.12 -8.37 -6.23
N ASP A 143 18.20 -9.14 -6.07
CA ASP A 143 18.27 -10.55 -6.49
C ASP A 143 17.51 -11.49 -5.54
N ALA A 144 17.15 -10.99 -4.34
CA ALA A 144 16.33 -11.68 -3.36
C ALA A 144 15.10 -10.81 -3.01
N PRO A 145 14.19 -10.58 -3.97
CA PRO A 145 13.08 -9.67 -3.77
C PRO A 145 12.06 -10.21 -2.77
N ILE A 146 11.37 -9.31 -2.09
CA ILE A 146 10.12 -9.59 -1.37
C ILE A 146 9.02 -9.85 -2.39
N ALA A 147 8.89 -8.96 -3.38
CA ALA A 147 7.86 -9.01 -4.40
C ALA A 147 8.31 -8.42 -5.73
N HIS A 148 7.75 -8.95 -6.83
CA HIS A 148 7.74 -8.27 -8.13
C HIS A 148 6.35 -7.76 -8.43
N ALA A 149 6.29 -6.69 -9.22
CA ALA A 149 5.02 -6.20 -9.71
C ALA A 149 5.09 -5.66 -11.13
N VAL A 150 3.94 -5.71 -11.79
CA VAL A 150 3.65 -4.99 -13.03
C VAL A 150 2.32 -4.26 -12.86
N GLY A 151 2.20 -3.09 -13.49
CA GLY A 151 0.96 -2.33 -13.42
C GLY A 151 0.81 -1.35 -14.58
N SER A 152 -0.43 -0.98 -14.85
CA SER A 152 -0.77 0.01 -15.88
C SER A 152 -1.42 1.23 -15.25
N PHE A 153 -1.08 2.40 -15.77
CA PHE A 153 -1.57 3.69 -15.28
C PHE A 153 -2.21 4.44 -16.45
N MET A 154 -3.43 4.92 -16.27
CA MET A 154 -4.10 5.75 -17.26
C MET A 154 -3.36 7.08 -17.37
N ARG A 155 -3.29 7.68 -18.56
CA ARG A 155 -2.80 9.05 -18.75
C ARG A 155 -3.95 9.97 -19.05
N ILE A 156 -4.18 10.95 -18.19
CA ILE A 156 -5.24 11.95 -18.38
C ILE A 156 -4.58 13.28 -18.72
N SER A 157 -5.00 13.87 -19.85
CA SER A 157 -4.48 15.13 -20.40
C SER A 157 -4.46 16.25 -19.34
N PRO A 158 -3.46 17.15 -19.38
CA PRO A 158 -3.34 18.24 -18.42
C PRO A 158 -4.60 19.12 -18.32
N GLU A 159 -5.42 19.25 -19.36
CA GLU A 159 -6.60 20.13 -19.39
C GLU A 159 -7.65 19.81 -18.29
N MET A 160 -7.58 18.60 -17.72
CA MET A 160 -8.48 18.14 -16.65
C MET A 160 -7.88 18.32 -15.24
N ILE A 161 -6.73 18.98 -15.11
CA ILE A 161 -5.97 19.15 -13.86
C ILE A 161 -6.13 20.58 -13.36
N SER A 162 -6.40 20.77 -12.06
CA SER A 162 -6.41 22.10 -11.46
C SER A 162 -5.02 22.73 -11.47
N ASP A 163 -4.95 24.05 -11.66
CA ASP A 163 -3.68 24.78 -11.65
C ASP A 163 -2.94 24.65 -10.31
N GLU A 164 -3.68 24.50 -9.21
CA GLU A 164 -3.16 24.22 -7.86
C GLU A 164 -2.31 22.94 -7.81
N PHE A 165 -2.74 21.84 -8.46
CA PHE A 165 -1.96 20.60 -8.48
C PHE A 165 -0.65 20.78 -9.23
N ARG A 166 -0.72 21.45 -10.39
CA ARG A 166 0.47 21.73 -11.21
C ARG A 166 1.47 22.55 -10.43
N GLN A 167 1.00 23.59 -9.73
CA GLN A 167 1.86 24.48 -8.95
C GLN A 167 2.49 23.74 -7.75
N SER A 168 1.77 22.83 -7.11
CA SER A 168 2.31 21.98 -6.03
C SER A 168 3.43 21.02 -6.48
N LEU A 169 3.45 20.65 -7.76
CA LEU A 169 4.44 19.74 -8.35
C LEU A 169 5.62 20.49 -8.99
N ILE A 170 5.38 21.68 -9.54
CA ILE A 170 6.40 22.53 -10.19
C ILE A 170 7.17 23.38 -9.15
N GLY A 171 6.49 23.80 -8.08
CA GLY A 171 7.05 24.52 -6.93
C GLY A 171 7.27 26.02 -7.18
N ASP A 172 6.75 26.85 -6.28
CA ASP A 172 7.27 28.19 -5.95
C ASP A 172 7.72 28.17 -4.48
N ASN A 173 8.83 28.86 -4.16
CA ASN A 173 9.46 28.88 -2.83
C ASN A 173 8.45 29.07 -1.68
N CYS A 174 8.47 28.16 -0.70
CA CYS A 174 8.08 28.50 0.68
C CYS A 174 8.68 27.54 1.70
N GLU A 175 9.32 28.13 2.70
CA GLU A 175 9.84 27.47 3.90
C GLU A 175 8.73 27.01 4.86
N GLN A 176 9.13 26.06 5.73
CA GLN A 176 8.52 25.60 6.98
C GLN A 176 7.24 24.77 6.91
N VAL A 177 7.34 23.50 7.33
CA VAL A 177 6.74 23.02 8.58
C VAL A 177 7.61 21.90 9.16
N ALA A 178 8.01 22.00 10.43
CA ALA A 178 8.61 20.91 11.21
C ALA A 178 7.92 20.79 12.58
N LEU A 179 7.92 19.54 13.07
CA LEU A 179 7.59 19.02 14.41
C LEU A 179 6.12 18.92 14.82
N ASP A 180 5.64 17.66 14.91
CA ASP A 180 5.47 17.00 16.20
C ASP A 180 5.17 15.50 16.02
N ALA A 181 6.22 14.68 16.08
CA ALA A 181 6.11 13.22 16.13
C ALA A 181 7.09 12.66 17.18
N SER A 182 6.95 13.10 18.42
CA SER A 182 7.61 12.45 19.55
C SER A 182 6.78 12.66 20.81
N ASN A 183 5.85 11.73 21.11
CA ASN A 183 5.40 11.43 22.48
C ASN A 183 4.39 10.26 22.60
N ARG A 184 4.44 9.24 21.74
CA ARG A 184 3.59 8.02 21.91
C ARG A 184 4.35 6.69 21.93
N ALA A 185 5.63 6.73 22.29
CA ALA A 185 6.49 5.54 22.30
C ALA A 185 6.70 4.89 23.68
N LYS A 186 5.87 5.17 24.71
CA LYS A 186 6.17 4.73 26.09
C LYS A 186 5.13 3.93 26.88
N GLU A 187 4.04 3.44 26.30
CA GLU A 187 3.02 2.70 27.10
C GLU A 187 2.58 1.32 26.57
N PHE A 188 3.31 0.69 25.64
CA PHE A 188 3.06 -0.71 25.26
C PHE A 188 4.29 -1.60 25.47
N ALA A 189 4.91 -1.47 26.64
CA ALA A 189 5.80 -2.48 27.17
C ALA A 189 5.10 -3.09 28.39
N GLU A 190 4.68 -4.35 28.24
CA GLU A 190 4.23 -5.33 29.25
C GLU A 190 2.86 -5.91 28.93
N GLN A 191 2.86 -6.94 28.07
CA GLN A 191 2.11 -8.20 28.23
C GLN A 191 2.30 -9.02 26.94
N ASN A 192 3.47 -9.65 26.79
CA ASN A 192 3.64 -10.75 25.84
C ASN A 192 3.01 -12.01 26.45
N GLN A 193 1.69 -12.13 26.34
CA GLN A 193 1.07 -13.46 26.26
C GLN A 193 1.00 -13.81 24.78
N GLN A 194 1.66 -14.90 24.42
CA GLN A 194 1.59 -15.53 23.11
C GLN A 194 0.14 -16.01 22.93
N ILE A 195 -0.72 -15.20 22.32
CA ILE A 195 -2.11 -15.57 22.05
C ILE A 195 -2.08 -16.40 20.76
N GLU A 196 -2.39 -17.69 20.85
CA GLU A 196 -2.55 -18.50 19.64
C GLU A 196 -3.75 -17.98 18.83
N PHE A 197 -3.54 -17.67 17.54
CA PHE A 197 -4.60 -17.23 16.62
C PHE A 197 -5.79 -18.19 16.58
N GLN A 198 -5.57 -19.49 16.84
CA GLN A 198 -6.64 -20.48 16.95
C GLN A 198 -7.69 -20.09 18.01
N ASP A 199 -7.26 -19.59 19.17
CA ASP A 199 -8.17 -19.17 20.24
C ASP A 199 -8.92 -17.89 19.87
N VAL A 200 -8.28 -16.99 19.14
CA VAL A 200 -8.91 -15.75 18.65
C VAL A 200 -9.96 -16.06 17.58
N VAL A 201 -9.65 -16.93 16.62
CA VAL A 201 -10.59 -17.36 15.58
C VAL A 201 -11.76 -18.11 16.19
N LYS A 202 -11.49 -19.06 17.10
CA LYS A 202 -12.54 -19.79 17.81
C LYS A 202 -13.45 -18.85 18.60
N ARG A 203 -12.87 -17.93 19.38
CA ARG A 203 -13.64 -16.91 20.10
C ARG A 203 -14.47 -16.05 19.16
N ALA A 204 -13.89 -15.58 18.05
CA ALA A 204 -14.59 -14.75 17.07
C ALA A 204 -15.81 -15.49 16.47
N ILE A 205 -15.66 -16.80 16.21
CA ILE A 205 -16.76 -17.68 15.80
C ILE A 205 -17.80 -17.84 16.91
N ASP A 206 -17.38 -18.18 18.12
CA ASP A 206 -18.27 -18.44 19.26
C ASP A 206 -19.08 -17.19 19.67
N THR A 207 -18.47 -16.00 19.59
CA THR A 207 -19.12 -14.73 19.94
C THR A 207 -19.75 -14.01 18.75
N ASN A 208 -19.62 -14.56 17.53
CA ASN A 208 -20.00 -13.91 16.28
C ASN A 208 -19.45 -12.47 16.14
N ASN A 209 -18.22 -12.24 16.62
CA ASN A 209 -17.56 -10.93 16.64
C ASN A 209 -16.16 -11.04 16.03
N TYR A 210 -16.06 -10.71 14.75
CA TYR A 210 -14.82 -10.82 13.96
C TYR A 210 -13.91 -9.59 14.07
N THR A 211 -14.39 -8.53 14.72
CA THR A 211 -13.61 -7.33 15.01
C THR A 211 -12.34 -7.69 15.79
N TYR A 212 -12.40 -8.70 16.66
CA TYR A 212 -11.23 -9.18 17.41
C TYR A 212 -10.06 -9.61 16.52
N LEU A 213 -10.31 -10.16 15.32
CA LEU A 213 -9.24 -10.54 14.40
C LEU A 213 -8.54 -9.30 13.82
N LEU A 214 -9.32 -8.25 13.51
CA LEU A 214 -8.81 -6.98 12.99
C LEU A 214 -8.15 -6.11 14.09
N GLU A 215 -8.58 -6.23 15.33
CA GLU A 215 -7.96 -5.54 16.49
C GLU A 215 -6.55 -6.05 16.80
N LYS A 216 -6.26 -7.30 16.45
CA LYS A 216 -4.95 -7.90 16.70
C LYS A 216 -3.91 -7.56 15.64
N VAL A 217 -4.32 -7.11 14.46
CA VAL A 217 -3.39 -6.77 13.39
C VAL A 217 -3.16 -5.26 13.35
N PRO A 218 -1.92 -4.78 13.58
CA PRO A 218 -1.63 -3.34 13.58
C PRO A 218 -2.04 -2.62 12.30
N TYR A 219 -1.78 -3.23 11.13
CA TYR A 219 -2.12 -2.59 9.86
C TYR A 219 -3.63 -2.38 9.67
N SER A 220 -4.50 -3.31 10.10
CA SER A 220 -5.95 -3.08 10.02
C SER A 220 -6.41 -1.94 10.91
N GLN A 221 -5.79 -1.76 12.09
CA GLN A 221 -6.03 -0.59 12.94
C GLN A 221 -5.52 0.69 12.30
N PHE A 222 -4.37 0.62 11.62
CA PHE A 222 -3.78 1.76 10.93
C PHE A 222 -4.74 2.37 9.90
N ILE A 223 -5.34 1.55 9.04
CA ILE A 223 -6.30 2.02 8.00
C ILE A 223 -7.77 2.03 8.46
N GLY A 224 -8.08 1.40 9.60
CA GLY A 224 -9.37 1.47 10.28
C GLY A 224 -10.42 0.47 9.81
N ILE A 225 -10.02 -0.71 9.32
CA ILE A 225 -10.98 -1.71 8.80
C ILE A 225 -11.91 -2.18 9.92
N SER A 226 -13.20 -2.30 9.58
CA SER A 226 -14.17 -3.05 10.38
C SER A 226 -14.83 -4.15 9.56
N VAL A 227 -15.50 -5.10 10.23
CA VAL A 227 -16.22 -6.19 9.58
C VAL A 227 -17.57 -6.38 10.25
N GLU A 228 -18.59 -6.61 9.43
CA GLU A 228 -19.93 -6.99 9.85
C GLU A 228 -20.28 -8.34 9.24
N ARG A 229 -20.95 -9.21 10.00
CA ARG A 229 -21.36 -10.54 9.53
C ARG A 229 -22.89 -10.61 9.43
N PHE A 230 -23.37 -11.12 8.30
CA PHE A 230 -24.78 -11.33 7.98
C PHE A 230 -24.97 -12.80 7.59
N GLY A 231 -25.37 -13.65 8.54
CA GLY A 231 -25.41 -15.10 8.32
C GLY A 231 -24.00 -15.65 8.06
N ASP A 232 -23.76 -16.24 6.89
CA ASP A 232 -22.43 -16.73 6.50
C ASP A 232 -21.61 -15.74 5.68
N GLU A 233 -22.21 -14.60 5.32
CA GLU A 233 -21.53 -13.56 4.56
C GLU A 233 -20.86 -12.55 5.51
N MET A 234 -19.61 -12.20 5.22
CA MET A 234 -18.94 -11.07 5.85
C MET A 234 -18.81 -9.92 4.88
N VAL A 235 -19.09 -8.72 5.38
CA VAL A 235 -18.91 -7.46 4.67
C VAL A 235 -17.88 -6.66 5.43
N PHE A 236 -16.76 -6.40 4.78
CA PHE A 236 -15.71 -5.57 5.31
C PHE A 236 -15.98 -4.12 4.96
N LYS A 237 -15.56 -3.20 5.82
CA LYS A 237 -15.68 -1.76 5.62
C LYS A 237 -14.35 -1.08 5.89
N LEU A 238 -13.91 -0.28 4.92
CA LEU A 238 -12.88 0.73 5.06
C LEU A 238 -13.59 2.09 5.22
N PRO A 239 -13.46 2.75 6.38
CA PRO A 239 -14.16 4.00 6.63
C PRO A 239 -13.59 5.15 5.80
N ALA A 240 -14.42 6.18 5.59
CA ALA A 240 -14.01 7.48 5.06
C ALA A 240 -13.04 8.21 6.01
N LYS A 241 -11.79 7.74 6.08
CA LYS A 241 -10.74 8.29 6.94
C LYS A 241 -9.82 9.19 6.13
N ALA A 242 -9.63 10.43 6.58
CA ALA A 242 -8.83 11.42 5.85
C ALA A 242 -7.39 10.93 5.58
N ASP A 243 -6.82 10.19 6.53
CA ASP A 243 -5.48 9.61 6.41
C ASP A 243 -5.34 8.62 5.24
N ASN A 244 -6.44 8.03 4.75
CA ASN A 244 -6.43 7.04 3.67
C ASN A 244 -6.48 7.70 2.26
N ILE A 245 -6.60 9.03 2.19
CA ILE A 245 -6.71 9.77 0.93
C ILE A 245 -5.36 9.75 0.19
N GLY A 246 -5.40 9.33 -1.08
CA GLY A 246 -4.25 9.37 -1.98
C GLY A 246 -4.15 10.70 -2.71
N ASN A 247 -5.25 11.13 -3.36
CA ASN A 247 -5.29 12.41 -4.07
C ASN A 247 -6.06 13.44 -3.25
N PRO A 248 -5.43 14.50 -2.70
CA PRO A 248 -6.12 15.51 -1.91
C PRO A 248 -6.98 16.47 -2.76
N ILE A 249 -6.74 16.54 -4.07
CA ILE A 249 -7.43 17.46 -4.99
C ILE A 249 -8.68 16.81 -5.59
N LEU A 250 -8.59 15.53 -5.96
CA LEU A 250 -9.74 14.67 -6.18
C LEU A 250 -9.83 13.74 -4.98
N PRO A 251 -10.62 14.04 -3.93
CA PRO A 251 -10.58 13.34 -2.64
C PRO A 251 -10.95 11.87 -2.82
N ALA A 252 -9.93 11.08 -3.16
CA ALA A 252 -10.01 9.68 -3.54
C ALA A 252 -8.98 8.91 -2.73
N ILE A 253 -9.39 7.73 -2.28
CA ILE A 253 -8.60 6.80 -1.50
C ILE A 253 -7.45 6.31 -2.38
N HIS A 254 -6.25 6.20 -1.80
CA HIS A 254 -5.08 5.70 -2.51
C HIS A 254 -5.30 4.26 -2.98
N GLY A 255 -4.89 3.93 -4.21
CA GLY A 255 -5.03 2.59 -4.79
C GLY A 255 -4.44 1.48 -3.91
N GLY A 256 -3.19 1.65 -3.47
CA GLY A 256 -2.54 0.80 -2.46
C GLY A 256 -3.34 0.55 -1.17
N VAL A 257 -4.06 1.55 -0.64
CA VAL A 257 -4.90 1.38 0.56
C VAL A 257 -6.11 0.48 0.27
N ILE A 258 -6.77 0.68 -0.88
CA ILE A 258 -7.85 -0.20 -1.34
C ILE A 258 -7.33 -1.64 -1.50
N ALA A 259 -6.16 -1.81 -2.11
CA ALA A 259 -5.54 -3.12 -2.26
C ALA A 259 -5.27 -3.79 -0.90
N GLY A 260 -4.67 -3.07 0.04
CA GLY A 260 -4.42 -3.60 1.39
C GLY A 260 -5.70 -3.91 2.18
N PHE A 261 -6.75 -3.12 1.99
CA PHE A 261 -8.08 -3.40 2.53
C PHE A 261 -8.67 -4.70 1.96
N MET A 262 -8.61 -4.90 0.64
CA MET A 262 -9.11 -6.10 -0.02
C MET A 262 -8.30 -7.35 0.36
N GLU A 263 -6.98 -7.23 0.49
CA GLU A 263 -6.10 -8.31 0.95
C GLU A 263 -6.44 -8.73 2.39
N MET A 264 -6.56 -7.78 3.32
CA MET A 264 -6.91 -8.09 4.71
C MET A 264 -8.30 -8.71 4.83
N SER A 265 -9.25 -8.23 4.02
CA SER A 265 -10.60 -8.81 3.95
C SER A 265 -10.55 -10.29 3.56
N ALA A 266 -9.73 -10.65 2.57
CA ALA A 266 -9.54 -12.02 2.14
C ALA A 266 -8.87 -12.90 3.21
N ILE A 267 -7.84 -12.37 3.89
CA ILE A 267 -7.14 -13.06 4.99
C ILE A 267 -8.14 -13.41 6.10
N VAL A 268 -8.92 -12.43 6.58
CA VAL A 268 -9.90 -12.65 7.65
C VAL A 268 -11.00 -13.63 7.19
N GLN A 269 -11.51 -13.49 5.97
CA GLN A 269 -12.49 -14.43 5.42
C GLN A 269 -11.96 -15.87 5.41
N LEU A 270 -10.72 -16.08 4.98
CA LEU A 270 -10.09 -17.40 4.96
C LEU A 270 -9.87 -17.96 6.37
N MET A 271 -9.39 -17.14 7.31
CA MET A 271 -9.18 -17.56 8.69
C MET A 271 -10.47 -18.07 9.33
N VAL A 272 -11.58 -17.35 9.13
CA VAL A 272 -12.90 -17.73 9.66
C VAL A 272 -13.42 -18.97 8.95
N PHE A 273 -13.42 -18.99 7.61
CA PHE A 273 -13.98 -20.09 6.82
C PHE A 273 -13.27 -21.43 7.09
N MET A 274 -11.95 -21.38 7.30
CA MET A 274 -11.14 -22.58 7.51
C MET A 274 -10.91 -22.92 8.99
N THR A 275 -11.33 -22.05 9.92
CA THR A 275 -10.89 -22.10 11.33
C THR A 275 -9.36 -22.21 11.40
N ALA A 276 -8.66 -21.36 10.63
CA ALA A 276 -7.22 -21.45 10.44
C ALA A 276 -6.47 -21.19 11.75
N LYS A 277 -5.42 -21.97 12.00
CA LYS A 277 -4.56 -21.80 13.19
C LYS A 277 -3.50 -20.72 13.01
N LYS A 278 -3.14 -20.48 11.75
CA LYS A 278 -2.13 -19.50 11.33
C LYS A 278 -2.75 -18.59 10.28
N VAL A 279 -2.21 -17.39 10.18
CA VAL A 279 -2.57 -16.45 9.13
C VAL A 279 -2.14 -17.04 7.77
N PRO A 280 -3.05 -17.19 6.79
CA PRO A 280 -2.70 -17.62 5.44
C PRO A 280 -1.69 -16.67 4.81
N LYS A 281 -0.64 -17.21 4.19
CA LYS A 281 0.41 -16.40 3.56
C LYS A 281 0.00 -16.07 2.14
N ILE A 282 0.02 -14.80 1.76
CA ILE A 282 -0.26 -14.40 0.39
C ILE A 282 0.85 -14.87 -0.56
N VAL A 283 0.46 -15.36 -1.73
CA VAL A 283 1.35 -15.79 -2.82
C VAL A 283 1.35 -14.73 -3.92
N ASP A 284 0.17 -14.26 -4.30
CA ASP A 284 -0.01 -13.19 -5.28
C ASP A 284 -1.28 -12.40 -5.01
N PHE A 285 -1.30 -11.16 -5.50
CA PHE A 285 -2.42 -10.24 -5.46
C PHE A 285 -2.53 -9.50 -6.78
N SER A 286 -3.66 -9.63 -7.46
CA SER A 286 -3.98 -8.91 -8.70
C SER A 286 -5.22 -8.08 -8.50
N ILE A 287 -5.16 -6.78 -8.78
CA ILE A 287 -6.28 -5.85 -8.64
C ILE A 287 -6.50 -5.06 -9.93
N ASP A 288 -7.77 -4.90 -10.30
CA ASP A 288 -8.23 -4.02 -11.36
C ASP A 288 -9.05 -2.88 -10.72
N TYR A 289 -8.63 -1.63 -10.91
CA TYR A 289 -9.34 -0.43 -10.50
C TYR A 289 -10.31 -0.01 -11.60
N LEU A 290 -11.60 -0.10 -11.32
CA LEU A 290 -12.66 0.15 -12.29
C LEU A 290 -13.16 1.59 -12.24
N ARG A 291 -13.10 2.21 -11.06
CA ARG A 291 -13.57 3.58 -10.78
C ARG A 291 -12.75 4.18 -9.64
N ALA A 292 -12.74 5.51 -9.55
CA ALA A 292 -12.15 6.19 -8.39
C ALA A 292 -12.89 5.78 -7.10
N GLY A 293 -12.14 5.35 -6.09
CA GLY A 293 -12.66 5.17 -4.73
C GLY A 293 -12.74 6.52 -4.04
N LEU A 294 -13.90 7.18 -4.10
CA LEU A 294 -14.11 8.51 -3.51
C LEU A 294 -13.92 8.50 -1.99
N HIS A 295 -13.77 9.66 -1.35
CA HIS A 295 -13.68 9.78 0.09
C HIS A 295 -15.04 9.51 0.78
N GLN A 296 -15.41 8.24 0.83
CA GLN A 296 -16.60 7.71 1.48
C GLN A 296 -16.33 6.28 1.93
N ASP A 297 -17.22 5.73 2.76
CA ASP A 297 -17.12 4.35 3.20
C ASP A 297 -17.06 3.40 2.00
N THR A 298 -16.13 2.48 2.08
CA THR A 298 -15.81 1.53 1.03
C THR A 298 -15.96 0.12 1.59
N PHE A 299 -16.64 -0.74 0.85
CA PHE A 299 -17.03 -2.07 1.31
C PHE A 299 -16.38 -3.14 0.45
N ALA A 300 -16.15 -4.31 1.02
CA ALA A 300 -15.67 -5.48 0.31
C ALA A 300 -16.40 -6.76 0.70
N GLU A 301 -16.59 -7.63 -0.28
CA GLU A 301 -17.05 -9.01 -0.11
C GLU A 301 -15.99 -9.94 -0.68
N CYS A 302 -15.80 -11.09 -0.04
CA CYS A 302 -14.84 -12.11 -0.45
C CYS A 302 -15.57 -13.40 -0.83
N LYS A 303 -15.20 -13.98 -1.98
CA LYS A 303 -15.72 -15.27 -2.47
C LYS A 303 -14.57 -16.24 -2.61
N ILE A 304 -14.59 -17.29 -1.80
CA ILE A 304 -13.62 -18.38 -1.86
C ILE A 304 -14.09 -19.36 -2.94
N THR A 305 -13.34 -19.50 -4.04
CA THR A 305 -13.79 -20.25 -5.24
C THR A 305 -13.19 -21.64 -5.36
N ARG A 306 -11.99 -21.88 -4.82
CA ARG A 306 -11.36 -23.21 -4.81
C ARG A 306 -10.31 -23.32 -3.72
N GLN A 307 -10.38 -24.41 -2.97
CA GLN A 307 -9.44 -24.75 -1.91
C GLN A 307 -8.78 -26.09 -2.28
N GLY A 308 -7.55 -26.04 -2.79
CA GLY A 308 -6.68 -27.21 -2.71
C GLY A 308 -6.23 -27.41 -1.25
N ARG A 309 -5.60 -28.54 -0.92
CA ARG A 309 -5.08 -28.77 0.45
C ARG A 309 -4.08 -27.70 0.92
N ARG A 310 -3.42 -27.02 -0.02
CA ARG A 310 -2.32 -26.08 0.26
C ARG A 310 -2.55 -24.67 -0.24
N VAL A 311 -3.51 -24.44 -1.13
CA VAL A 311 -3.71 -23.13 -1.75
C VAL A 311 -5.20 -22.81 -1.81
N ALA A 312 -5.56 -21.60 -1.40
CA ALA A 312 -6.90 -21.03 -1.57
C ALA A 312 -6.87 -19.91 -2.60
N ASN A 313 -7.90 -19.85 -3.45
CA ASN A 313 -8.17 -18.73 -4.34
C ASN A 313 -9.36 -17.93 -3.80
N VAL A 314 -9.16 -16.62 -3.64
CA VAL A 314 -10.17 -15.68 -3.19
C VAL A 314 -10.37 -14.60 -4.24
N SER A 315 -11.61 -14.41 -4.65
CA SER A 315 -12.05 -13.24 -5.41
C SER A 315 -12.62 -12.20 -4.45
N ILE A 316 -12.20 -10.94 -4.59
CA ILE A 316 -12.67 -9.83 -3.76
C ILE A 316 -13.33 -8.79 -4.66
N ASN A 317 -14.54 -8.36 -4.29
CA ASN A 317 -15.23 -7.26 -4.96
C ASN A 317 -15.36 -6.09 -4.00
N CYS A 318 -15.03 -4.90 -4.47
CA CYS A 318 -15.04 -3.68 -3.68
C CYS A 318 -15.98 -2.63 -4.29
N TRP A 319 -16.84 -2.03 -3.48
CA TRP A 319 -17.82 -1.00 -3.88
C TRP A 319 -17.95 0.07 -2.81
N GLN A 320 -18.65 1.17 -3.12
CA GLN A 320 -18.96 2.20 -2.12
C GLN A 320 -20.47 2.37 -2.00
N SER A 321 -21.14 2.84 -3.05
CA SER A 321 -22.59 3.11 -3.01
C SER A 321 -23.46 1.90 -3.37
N ASN A 322 -23.05 1.09 -4.36
CA ASN A 322 -23.88 0.01 -4.89
C ASN A 322 -23.03 -1.21 -5.26
N ARG A 323 -23.38 -2.40 -4.76
CA ARG A 323 -22.69 -3.67 -5.06
C ARG A 323 -22.61 -4.03 -6.55
N LYS A 324 -23.51 -3.49 -7.39
CA LYS A 324 -23.46 -3.67 -8.85
C LYS A 324 -22.48 -2.71 -9.55
N GLN A 325 -22.01 -1.68 -8.85
CA GLN A 325 -21.08 -0.67 -9.34
C GLN A 325 -19.78 -0.75 -8.54
N LEU A 326 -18.97 -1.76 -8.88
CA LEU A 326 -17.69 -1.98 -8.23
C LEU A 326 -16.71 -0.83 -8.54
N ILE A 327 -15.90 -0.45 -7.55
CA ILE A 327 -14.77 0.46 -7.74
C ILE A 327 -13.48 -0.31 -8.01
N ALA A 328 -13.37 -1.54 -7.51
CA ALA A 328 -12.24 -2.42 -7.76
C ALA A 328 -12.66 -3.89 -7.65
N THR A 329 -11.95 -4.76 -8.36
CA THR A 329 -12.01 -6.22 -8.18
C THR A 329 -10.60 -6.76 -8.03
N ALA A 330 -10.43 -7.78 -7.20
CA ALA A 330 -9.14 -8.40 -6.99
C ALA A 330 -9.24 -9.92 -6.94
N ARG A 331 -8.13 -10.57 -7.23
CA ARG A 331 -7.91 -11.99 -7.02
C ARG A 331 -6.62 -12.17 -6.23
N ALA A 332 -6.67 -13.06 -5.26
CA ALA A 332 -5.50 -13.40 -4.46
C ALA A 332 -5.41 -14.90 -4.26
N HIS A 333 -4.17 -15.41 -4.27
CA HIS A 333 -3.88 -16.78 -3.86
C HIS A 333 -3.16 -16.78 -2.53
N PHE A 334 -3.58 -17.68 -1.65
CA PHE A 334 -2.99 -17.84 -0.33
C PHE A 334 -2.49 -19.25 -0.14
N LEU A 335 -1.27 -19.38 0.38
CA LEU A 335 -0.73 -20.62 0.90
C LEU A 335 -1.36 -20.91 2.26
N LEU A 336 -1.85 -22.14 2.41
CA LEU A 336 -2.47 -22.68 3.60
C LEU A 336 -1.46 -23.58 4.33
N GLU A 337 -1.32 -23.39 5.64
CA GLU A 337 -0.41 -24.15 6.51
C GLU A 337 -1.13 -24.88 7.65
#